data_AF-A0A268NX96-F1
#
_entry.id   AF-A0A268NX96-F1
#
_cell.length_a   1.000
_cell.length_b   1.000
_cell.length_c   1.000
_cell.angle_alpha   90.00
_cell.angle_beta   90.00
_cell.angle_gamma   90.00
#
_symmetry.space_group_name_H-M   'P 1'
#
loop_
_entity.id
_entity.type
_entity.pdbx_description
1 polymer ?
#
loop_
_entity_poly.entity_id
_entity_poly.type
_entity_poly.pdbx_seq_one_letter_code
_entity_poly.pdbx_strand_id
1 'polypeptide(L)'
;MDKNTFDKLAKDYQIKEQFRGHLVALNDGEEKSILPNDKPLHFAINRPVDRNNLEEEVKKGNVLKTDGLEIYRHFYKWDDDTYFEKKYRMSRKMHHVIQSIMDSVHLIDVKSVDDPIPLEYKEKIKIGFKEQDLGYSQGRWIVEELKSDFDDVWVNQYIFSQKPTQKDIDVAIEVHAIKIQIKYSGMATYYHFLEELTGTPEEIKKQFISVYFD
;
A
#
# COMPACT_ATOMS: atom_id res chain seq x y z
N MET A 1 -11.39 12.58 -11.16
CA MET A 1 -11.41 12.72 -12.63
C MET A 1 -12.87 12.78 -13.06
N ASP A 2 -13.23 13.62 -14.04
CA ASP A 2 -14.63 13.71 -14.46
C ASP A 2 -15.03 12.57 -15.42
N LYS A 3 -16.34 12.32 -15.52
CA LYS A 3 -16.92 11.26 -16.36
C LYS A 3 -16.59 11.45 -17.85
N ASN A 4 -16.56 12.69 -18.32
CA ASN A 4 -16.28 13.05 -19.71
C ASN A 4 -14.88 12.63 -20.16
N THR A 5 -13.90 12.65 -19.27
CA THR A 5 -12.51 12.25 -19.56
C THR A 5 -12.39 10.75 -19.84
N PHE A 6 -13.05 9.90 -19.03
CA PHE A 6 -13.04 8.46 -19.25
C PHE A 6 -13.88 8.02 -20.44
N ASP A 7 -15.04 8.65 -20.68
CA ASP A 7 -15.87 8.38 -21.87
C ASP A 7 -15.06 8.64 -23.15
N LYS A 8 -14.16 9.64 -23.12
CA LYS A 8 -13.25 9.94 -24.22
C LYS A 8 -12.13 8.91 -24.37
N LEU A 9 -11.51 8.45 -23.28
CA LEU A 9 -10.54 7.35 -23.32
C LEU A 9 -11.15 6.07 -23.89
N ALA A 10 -12.34 5.72 -23.42
CA ALA A 10 -13.08 4.55 -23.88
C ALA A 10 -13.28 4.59 -25.41
N LYS A 11 -13.53 5.79 -25.95
CA LYS A 11 -13.70 6.01 -27.38
C LYS A 11 -12.37 5.98 -28.15
N ASP A 12 -11.38 6.74 -27.69
CA ASP A 12 -10.11 6.93 -28.42
C ASP A 12 -9.22 5.67 -28.39
N TYR A 13 -9.30 4.89 -27.31
CA TYR A 13 -8.52 3.65 -27.11
C TYR A 13 -9.37 2.38 -27.18
N GLN A 14 -10.66 2.50 -27.56
CA GLN A 14 -11.63 1.41 -27.65
C GLN A 14 -11.51 0.40 -26.50
N ILE A 15 -11.45 0.92 -25.27
CA ILE A 15 -11.28 0.08 -24.09
C ILE A 15 -12.50 -0.85 -23.98
N LYS A 16 -12.25 -2.16 -23.95
CA LYS A 16 -13.30 -3.18 -23.91
C LYS A 16 -12.98 -4.28 -22.93
N GLU A 17 -14.03 -4.93 -22.44
CA GLU A 17 -13.93 -6.13 -21.63
C GLU A 17 -13.65 -7.35 -22.50
N GLN A 18 -12.70 -8.18 -22.06
CA GLN A 18 -12.41 -9.52 -22.57
C GLN A 18 -12.76 -10.58 -21.51
N PHE A 19 -12.46 -11.84 -21.83
CA PHE A 19 -12.74 -12.99 -20.98
C PHE A 19 -12.35 -12.77 -19.52
N ARG A 20 -13.23 -13.14 -18.58
CA ARG A 20 -13.06 -13.02 -17.11
C ARG A 20 -12.92 -11.59 -16.57
N GLY A 21 -13.39 -10.58 -17.30
CA GLY A 21 -13.40 -9.20 -16.81
C GLY A 21 -12.03 -8.50 -16.91
N HIS A 22 -11.21 -8.92 -17.87
CA HIS A 22 -9.98 -8.22 -18.18
C HIS A 22 -10.26 -7.07 -19.14
N LEU A 23 -9.75 -5.86 -18.85
CA LEU A 23 -9.85 -4.74 -19.77
C LEU A 23 -8.67 -4.76 -20.74
N VAL A 24 -8.93 -4.47 -22.00
CA VAL A 24 -7.90 -4.23 -23.02
C VAL A 24 -8.12 -2.86 -23.65
N ALA A 25 -7.03 -2.17 -23.99
CA ALA A 25 -7.04 -1.00 -24.87
C ALA A 25 -6.55 -1.41 -26.27
N LEU A 26 -7.24 -0.96 -27.31
CA LEU A 26 -6.77 -1.01 -28.68
C LEU A 26 -5.98 0.24 -28.99
N ASN A 27 -4.74 0.08 -29.42
CA ASN A 27 -3.91 1.16 -29.91
C ASN A 27 -3.28 0.73 -31.24
N ASP A 28 -3.60 1.43 -32.33
CA ASP A 28 -3.07 1.16 -33.68
C ASP A 28 -3.29 -0.29 -34.17
N GLY A 29 -4.42 -0.90 -33.78
CA GLY A 29 -4.76 -2.28 -34.16
C GLY A 29 -4.18 -3.37 -33.25
N GLU A 30 -3.36 -3.01 -32.27
CA GLU A 30 -2.85 -3.93 -31.25
C GLU A 30 -3.69 -3.84 -29.96
N GLU A 31 -4.05 -5.00 -29.41
CA GLU A 31 -4.68 -5.10 -28.08
C GLU A 31 -3.61 -5.13 -26.99
N LYS A 32 -3.78 -4.28 -25.98
CA LYS A 32 -2.95 -4.28 -24.77
C LYS A 32 -3.81 -4.47 -23.55
N SER A 33 -3.48 -5.48 -22.75
CA SER A 33 -4.10 -5.71 -21.45
C SER A 33 -3.84 -4.56 -20.51
N ILE A 34 -4.89 -4.12 -19.82
CA ILE A 34 -4.84 -3.21 -18.69
C ILE A 34 -5.01 -4.08 -17.45
N LEU A 35 -4.02 -4.09 -16.57
CA LEU A 35 -4.10 -4.79 -15.30
C LEU A 35 -4.45 -3.79 -14.19
N PRO A 36 -5.25 -4.19 -13.18
CA PRO A 36 -5.59 -3.32 -12.05
C PRO A 36 -4.37 -2.76 -11.29
N ASN A 37 -3.24 -3.47 -11.30
CA ASN A 37 -2.02 -3.09 -10.58
C ASN A 37 -1.00 -2.33 -11.44
N ASP A 38 -1.35 -1.96 -12.68
CA ASP A 38 -0.43 -1.24 -13.57
C ASP A 38 -0.11 0.16 -13.02
N LYS A 39 1.19 0.45 -12.95
CA LYS A 39 1.73 1.77 -12.55
C LYS A 39 1.92 2.67 -13.77
N PRO A 40 1.87 3.99 -13.56
CA PRO A 40 0.91 4.88 -14.20
C PRO A 40 0.84 4.70 -15.72
N LEU A 41 -0.39 4.47 -16.18
CA LEU A 41 -0.74 4.43 -17.60
C LEU A 41 -0.90 5.87 -18.10
N HIS A 42 -0.36 6.12 -19.29
CA HIS A 42 -0.39 7.42 -19.95
C HIS A 42 -1.16 7.30 -21.25
N PHE A 43 -2.24 8.06 -21.37
CA PHE A 43 -3.08 8.10 -22.56
C PHE A 43 -2.99 9.48 -23.19
N ALA A 44 -2.52 9.52 -24.43
CA ALA A 44 -2.45 10.75 -25.21
C ALA A 44 -3.87 11.18 -25.62
N ILE A 45 -4.15 12.47 -25.52
CA ILE A 45 -5.44 13.05 -25.85
C ILE A 45 -5.29 13.81 -27.18
N ASN A 46 -6.01 13.37 -28.21
CA ASN A 46 -6.10 13.99 -29.55
C ASN A 46 -4.82 14.01 -30.43
N ARG A 47 -3.63 13.69 -29.91
CA ARG A 47 -2.37 13.70 -30.71
C ARG A 47 -1.29 12.79 -30.14
N PRO A 48 -0.36 12.27 -30.96
CA PRO A 48 0.85 11.64 -30.46
C PRO A 48 1.67 12.60 -29.58
N VAL A 49 2.25 12.08 -28.50
CA VAL A 49 3.11 12.84 -27.59
C VAL A 49 4.47 12.17 -27.45
N ASP A 50 5.51 12.97 -27.19
CA ASP A 50 6.83 12.45 -26.88
C ASP A 50 6.82 11.76 -25.52
N ARG A 51 7.21 10.48 -25.52
CA ARG A 51 7.27 9.64 -24.31
C ARG A 51 8.33 10.11 -23.31
N ASN A 52 9.33 10.88 -23.76
CA ASN A 52 10.35 11.44 -22.89
C ASN A 52 9.83 12.64 -22.07
N ASN A 53 8.65 13.18 -22.40
CA ASN A 53 8.10 14.38 -21.77
C ASN A 53 6.69 14.22 -21.20
N LEU A 54 6.34 13.00 -20.79
CA LEU A 54 4.97 12.66 -20.36
C LEU A 54 4.49 13.53 -19.18
N GLU A 55 5.34 13.83 -18.19
CA GLU A 55 4.92 14.63 -17.03
C GLU A 55 4.58 16.09 -17.41
N GLU A 56 5.30 16.70 -18.35
CA GLU A 56 4.94 18.03 -18.83
C GLU A 56 3.67 18.00 -19.69
N GLU A 57 3.50 16.96 -20.50
CA GLU A 57 2.30 16.81 -21.32
C GLU A 57 1.05 16.50 -20.48
N VAL A 58 1.21 15.83 -19.33
CA VAL A 58 0.15 15.69 -18.31
C VAL A 58 -0.23 17.06 -17.75
N LYS A 59 0.75 17.90 -17.37
CA LYS A 59 0.48 19.25 -16.87
C LYS A 59 -0.22 20.14 -17.90
N LYS A 60 0.09 19.96 -19.19
CA LYS A 60 -0.55 20.68 -20.30
C LYS A 60 -1.94 20.14 -20.67
N GLY A 61 -2.39 19.03 -20.05
CA GLY A 61 -3.67 18.39 -20.35
C GLY A 61 -3.70 17.61 -21.66
N ASN A 62 -2.53 17.33 -22.25
CA ASN A 62 -2.41 16.55 -23.48
C ASN A 62 -2.28 15.05 -23.21
N VAL A 63 -1.93 14.67 -21.98
CA VAL A 63 -1.82 13.28 -21.54
C VAL A 63 -2.63 13.11 -20.28
N LEU A 64 -3.43 12.05 -20.25
CA LEU A 64 -4.04 11.58 -19.03
C LEU A 64 -3.11 10.59 -18.34
N LYS A 65 -2.78 10.86 -17.09
CA LYS A 65 -2.11 9.93 -16.18
C LYS A 65 -3.13 9.30 -15.25
N THR A 66 -3.28 7.99 -15.32
CA THR A 66 -4.17 7.20 -14.46
C THR A 66 -3.52 5.87 -14.10
N ASP A 67 -4.02 5.17 -13.09
CA ASP A 67 -3.67 3.78 -12.85
C ASP A 67 -4.75 2.84 -13.41
N GLY A 68 -4.42 1.54 -13.51
CA GLY A 68 -5.37 0.55 -14.00
C GLY A 68 -6.60 0.42 -13.11
N LEU A 69 -6.47 0.60 -11.79
CA LEU A 69 -7.55 0.43 -10.82
C LEU A 69 -8.65 1.49 -11.00
N GLU A 70 -8.27 2.73 -11.34
CA GLU A 70 -9.20 3.81 -11.70
C GLU A 70 -9.94 3.53 -13.02
N ILE A 71 -9.27 2.93 -14.02
CA ILE A 71 -9.93 2.51 -15.26
C ILE A 71 -10.98 1.43 -14.95
N TYR A 72 -10.61 0.42 -14.18
CA TYR A 72 -11.54 -0.63 -13.74
C TYR A 72 -12.73 -0.06 -12.96
N ARG A 73 -12.49 0.87 -12.03
CA ARG A 73 -13.54 1.54 -11.26
C ARG A 73 -14.56 2.21 -12.18
N HIS A 74 -14.09 2.94 -13.18
CA HIS A 74 -14.96 3.64 -14.11
C HIS A 74 -15.80 2.65 -14.95
N PHE A 75 -15.15 1.67 -15.58
CA PHE A 75 -15.81 0.72 -16.49
C PHE A 75 -16.82 -0.18 -15.78
N TYR A 76 -16.47 -0.70 -14.59
CA TYR A 76 -17.34 -1.57 -13.81
C TYR A 76 -18.26 -0.81 -12.85
N LYS A 77 -18.20 0.53 -12.85
CA LYS A 77 -18.96 1.40 -11.95
C LYS A 77 -18.83 0.98 -10.48
N TRP A 78 -17.62 0.60 -10.07
CA TRP A 78 -17.35 0.24 -8.69
C TRP A 78 -17.65 1.44 -7.79
N ASP A 79 -18.39 1.18 -6.72
CA ASP A 79 -18.55 2.12 -5.62
C ASP A 79 -17.23 2.29 -4.85
N ASP A 80 -17.25 3.24 -3.92
CA ASP A 80 -16.06 3.61 -3.14
C ASP A 80 -15.57 2.47 -2.25
N ASP A 81 -16.45 1.55 -1.85
CA ASP A 81 -16.11 0.41 -1.00
C ASP A 81 -15.48 -0.70 -1.82
N THR A 82 -16.06 -1.05 -2.96
CA THR A 82 -15.49 -2.01 -3.91
C THR A 82 -14.13 -1.53 -4.41
N TYR A 83 -14.02 -0.25 -4.78
CA TYR A 83 -12.73 0.33 -5.18
C TYR A 83 -11.70 0.23 -4.06
N PHE A 84 -12.09 0.54 -2.82
CA PHE A 84 -11.22 0.39 -1.65
C PHE A 84 -10.76 -1.06 -1.48
N GLU A 85 -11.68 -2.02 -1.50
CA GLU A 85 -11.38 -3.44 -1.36
C GLU A 85 -10.46 -3.95 -2.46
N LYS A 86 -10.64 -3.52 -3.71
CA LYS A 86 -9.76 -3.89 -4.82
C LYS A 86 -8.36 -3.30 -4.66
N LYS A 87 -8.27 -2.07 -4.16
CA LYS A 87 -7.01 -1.35 -3.94
C LYS A 87 -6.20 -1.91 -2.77
N TYR A 88 -6.86 -2.14 -1.65
CA TYR A 88 -6.21 -2.53 -0.39
C TYR A 88 -6.30 -4.04 -0.11
N ARG A 89 -7.07 -4.79 -0.92
CA ARG A 89 -7.34 -6.23 -0.74
C ARG A 89 -7.96 -6.56 0.62
N MET A 90 -8.64 -5.61 1.24
CA MET A 90 -9.29 -5.76 2.55
C MET A 90 -10.49 -4.81 2.65
N SER A 91 -11.44 -5.14 3.53
CA SER A 91 -12.57 -4.27 3.84
C SER A 91 -12.11 -2.99 4.54
N ARG A 92 -12.95 -1.93 4.47
CA ARG A 92 -12.70 -0.68 5.21
C ARG A 92 -12.65 -0.93 6.72
N LYS A 93 -13.48 -1.83 7.22
CA LYS A 93 -13.54 -2.18 8.64
C LYS A 93 -12.22 -2.78 9.11
N MET A 94 -11.71 -3.78 8.38
CA MET A 94 -10.42 -4.39 8.67
C MET A 94 -9.28 -3.37 8.60
N HIS A 95 -9.27 -2.51 7.58
CA HIS A 95 -8.27 -1.45 7.46
C HIS A 95 -8.33 -0.48 8.64
N HIS A 96 -9.52 -0.09 9.09
CA HIS A 96 -9.69 0.79 10.24
C HIS A 96 -9.18 0.14 11.53
N VAL A 97 -9.44 -1.15 11.73
CA VAL A 97 -8.93 -1.91 12.88
C VAL A 97 -7.40 -1.97 12.87
N ILE A 98 -6.79 -2.31 11.73
CA ILE A 98 -5.33 -2.29 11.58
C ILE A 98 -4.78 -0.90 11.90
N GLN A 99 -5.39 0.17 11.38
CA GLN A 99 -4.96 1.54 11.66
C GLN A 99 -5.08 1.87 13.16
N SER A 100 -6.16 1.45 13.80
CA SER A 100 -6.38 1.68 15.23
C SER A 100 -5.32 0.96 16.09
N ILE A 101 -4.93 -0.26 15.70
CA ILE A 101 -3.83 -0.98 16.33
C ILE A 101 -2.52 -0.21 16.14
N MET A 102 -2.21 0.22 14.91
CA MET A 102 -1.00 1.01 14.62
C MET A 102 -0.94 2.29 15.48
N ASP A 103 -2.05 3.02 15.56
CA ASP A 103 -2.15 4.26 16.33
C ASP A 103 -1.93 4.01 17.84
N SER A 104 -2.49 2.92 18.38
CA SER A 104 -2.35 2.52 19.80
C SER A 104 -0.94 2.08 20.23
N VAL A 105 -0.08 1.78 19.25
CA VAL A 105 1.35 1.49 19.49
C VAL A 105 2.24 2.61 18.96
N HIS A 106 1.66 3.75 18.59
CA HIS A 106 2.36 4.89 18.02
C HIS A 106 3.15 4.57 16.73
N LEU A 107 2.77 3.52 16.01
CA LEU A 107 3.42 3.06 14.79
C LEU A 107 2.98 3.93 13.61
N ILE A 108 3.92 4.68 13.06
CA ILE A 108 3.73 5.56 11.91
C ILE A 108 3.73 4.74 10.62
N ASP A 109 4.72 3.87 10.46
CA ASP A 109 4.89 3.10 9.24
C ASP A 109 5.63 1.80 9.47
N VAL A 110 5.46 0.89 8.51
CA VAL A 110 6.03 -0.43 8.49
C VAL A 110 6.78 -0.62 7.17
N LYS A 111 8.10 -0.75 7.28
CA LYS A 111 9.07 -0.93 6.21
C LYS A 111 9.14 0.27 5.24
N SER A 112 9.98 1.24 5.57
CA SER A 112 10.43 2.24 4.60
C SER A 112 11.69 1.73 3.91
N VAL A 113 11.64 1.47 2.60
CA VAL A 113 12.87 1.25 1.79
C VAL A 113 13.45 2.62 1.46
N ASP A 114 13.70 3.40 2.50
CA ASP A 114 14.36 4.69 2.40
C ASP A 114 15.84 4.47 2.67
N ASP A 115 16.67 5.37 2.15
CA ASP A 115 18.09 5.42 2.46
C ASP A 115 18.29 5.33 3.99
N PRO A 116 19.36 4.67 4.46
CA PRO A 116 19.62 4.52 5.89
C PRO A 116 19.55 5.88 6.60
N ILE A 117 18.75 5.95 7.66
CA ILE A 117 18.54 7.19 8.40
C ILE A 117 19.61 7.27 9.48
N PRO A 118 20.47 8.31 9.51
CA PRO A 118 21.42 8.47 10.60
C PRO A 118 20.69 8.55 11.94
N LEU A 119 20.96 7.58 12.81
CA LEU A 119 20.39 7.52 14.16
C LEU A 119 21.27 8.31 15.13
N GLU A 120 20.64 9.19 15.93
CA GLU A 120 21.32 9.99 16.97
C GLU A 120 21.75 9.12 18.15
N TYR A 121 20.99 8.06 18.42
CA TYR A 121 21.20 7.07 19.47
C TYR A 121 20.87 5.69 18.93
N LYS A 122 21.56 4.66 19.42
CA LYS A 122 21.32 3.25 19.08
C LYS A 122 21.33 2.40 20.35
N GLU A 123 20.31 1.57 20.51
CA GLU A 123 20.28 0.46 21.45
C GLU A 123 20.05 -0.86 20.72
N LYS A 124 20.73 -1.92 21.17
CA LYS A 124 20.51 -3.26 20.64
C LYS A 124 19.22 -3.83 21.23
N ILE A 125 18.33 -4.25 20.34
CA ILE A 125 17.11 -4.98 20.70
C ILE A 125 17.10 -6.34 20.04
N LYS A 126 16.31 -7.26 20.60
CA LYS A 126 16.16 -8.61 20.08
C LYS A 126 14.75 -8.79 19.55
N ILE A 127 14.65 -9.15 18.28
CA ILE A 127 13.39 -9.51 17.63
C ILE A 127 13.49 -10.95 17.15
N GLY A 128 12.79 -11.86 17.83
CA GLY A 128 12.94 -13.30 17.63
C GLY A 128 14.39 -13.74 17.86
N PHE A 129 15.05 -14.22 16.81
CA PHE A 129 16.47 -14.63 16.85
C PHE A 129 17.44 -13.58 16.31
N LYS A 130 16.93 -12.46 15.80
CA LYS A 130 17.74 -11.41 15.17
C LYS A 130 18.04 -10.29 16.15
N GLU A 131 19.26 -9.78 16.09
CA GLU A 131 19.64 -8.52 16.73
C GLU A 131 19.35 -7.37 15.77
N GLN A 132 18.71 -6.33 16.27
CA GLN A 132 18.34 -5.13 15.53
C GLN A 132 18.71 -3.88 16.33
N ASP A 133 18.77 -2.75 15.65
CA ASP A 133 19.03 -1.45 16.29
C ASP A 133 17.70 -0.73 16.48
N LEU A 134 17.43 -0.24 17.69
CA LEU A 134 16.42 0.78 17.95
C LEU A 134 17.12 2.12 18.15
N GLY A 135 16.71 3.15 17.42
CA GLY A 135 17.27 4.47 17.58
C GLY A 135 16.27 5.59 17.39
N TYR A 136 16.77 6.81 17.54
CA TYR A 136 15.98 8.03 17.40
C TYR A 136 16.60 8.91 16.31
N SER A 137 15.76 9.44 15.43
CA SER A 137 16.18 10.41 14.42
C SER A 137 15.00 11.27 13.99
N GLN A 138 15.22 12.57 13.82
CA GLN A 138 14.24 13.51 13.27
C GLN A 138 12.86 13.46 13.96
N GLY A 139 12.82 13.30 15.28
CA GLY A 139 11.56 13.25 16.01
C GLY A 139 10.91 11.86 16.10
N ARG A 140 11.54 10.81 15.56
CA ARG A 140 10.95 9.48 15.39
C ARG A 140 11.85 8.38 15.94
N TRP A 141 11.23 7.32 16.43
CA TRP A 141 11.91 6.11 16.85
C TRP A 141 11.90 5.09 15.72
N ILE A 142 13.05 4.51 15.42
CA ILE A 142 13.26 3.68 14.23
C ILE A 142 13.89 2.37 14.65
N VAL A 143 13.29 1.26 14.23
CA VAL A 143 13.90 -0.06 14.30
C VAL A 143 14.53 -0.37 12.96
N GLU A 144 15.84 -0.65 12.94
CA GLU A 144 16.61 -0.99 11.75
C GLU A 144 17.12 -2.45 11.81
N GLU A 145 17.11 -3.13 10.68
CA GLU A 145 17.72 -4.46 10.49
C GLU A 145 18.91 -4.34 9.53
N LEU A 146 20.03 -4.98 9.88
CA LEU A 146 21.14 -5.16 8.96
C LEU A 146 20.78 -6.25 7.94
N LYS A 147 20.73 -5.90 6.65
CA LYS A 147 20.59 -6.84 5.53
C LYS A 147 21.94 -7.03 4.87
N SER A 148 22.30 -8.28 4.60
CA SER A 148 23.62 -8.66 4.04
C SER A 148 23.47 -9.44 2.73
N ASP A 149 22.51 -9.06 1.87
CA ASP A 149 22.26 -9.80 0.62
C ASP A 149 23.34 -9.52 -0.44
N PHE A 150 23.94 -8.33 -0.45
CA PHE A 150 25.04 -7.94 -1.36
C PHE A 150 26.02 -6.94 -0.73
N ASP A 151 25.51 -5.97 0.02
CA ASP A 151 26.26 -5.05 0.89
C ASP A 151 25.55 -4.98 2.25
N ASP A 152 26.32 -4.77 3.32
CA ASP A 152 25.79 -4.58 4.66
C ASP A 152 25.05 -3.23 4.73
N VAL A 153 23.73 -3.27 4.56
CA VAL A 153 22.86 -2.09 4.56
C VAL A 153 21.87 -2.17 5.71
N TRP A 154 21.81 -1.11 6.50
CA TRP A 154 20.78 -0.92 7.50
C TRP A 154 19.48 -0.50 6.83
N VAL A 155 18.40 -1.23 7.13
CA VAL A 155 17.08 -0.99 6.55
C VAL A 155 16.06 -0.79 7.65
N ASN A 156 15.36 0.34 7.61
CA ASN A 156 14.27 0.67 8.51
C ASN A 156 13.13 -0.36 8.39
N GLN A 157 12.81 -1.02 9.49
CA GLN A 157 11.70 -1.97 9.58
C GLN A 157 10.44 -1.32 10.14
N TYR A 158 10.56 -0.51 11.20
CA TYR A 158 9.40 0.06 11.90
C TYR A 158 9.70 1.48 12.35
N ILE A 159 8.74 2.39 12.19
CA ILE A 159 8.89 3.80 12.58
C ILE A 159 7.77 4.16 13.56
N PHE A 160 8.13 4.70 14.73
CA PHE A 160 7.24 5.08 15.81
C PHE A 160 7.35 6.58 16.13
N SER A 161 6.24 7.18 16.57
CA SER A 161 6.21 8.57 17.05
C SER A 161 6.68 8.73 18.50
N GLN A 162 6.73 7.63 19.26
CA GLN A 162 7.20 7.58 20.65
C GLN A 162 8.12 6.39 20.85
N LYS A 163 8.88 6.36 21.97
CA LYS A 163 9.79 5.25 22.26
C LYS A 163 8.96 3.97 22.43
N PRO A 164 9.10 2.96 21.56
CA PRO A 164 8.29 1.75 21.65
C PRO A 164 8.77 0.86 22.80
N THR A 165 7.84 0.16 23.43
CA THR A 165 8.18 -0.99 24.28
C THR A 165 8.41 -2.24 23.44
N GLN A 166 8.99 -3.30 24.02
CA GLN A 166 9.11 -4.58 23.30
C GLN A 166 7.74 -5.09 22.81
N LYS A 167 6.68 -4.90 23.61
CA LYS A 167 5.33 -5.33 23.21
C LYS A 167 4.78 -4.53 22.02
N ASP A 168 5.09 -3.23 21.94
CA ASP A 168 4.70 -2.40 20.79
C ASP A 168 5.42 -2.85 19.50
N ILE A 169 6.69 -3.24 19.63
CA ILE A 169 7.48 -3.83 18.55
C ILE A 169 6.88 -5.17 18.10
N ASP A 170 6.52 -6.04 19.04
CA ASP A 170 5.89 -7.33 18.74
C ASP A 170 4.56 -7.16 17.99
N VAL A 171 3.74 -6.20 18.40
CA VAL A 171 2.50 -5.83 17.70
C VAL A 171 2.79 -5.30 16.29
N ALA A 172 3.82 -4.45 16.12
CA ALA A 172 4.20 -3.91 14.81
C ALA A 172 4.63 -5.02 13.82
N ILE A 173 5.34 -6.05 14.30
CA ILE A 173 5.73 -7.23 13.50
C ILE A 173 4.48 -7.97 13.01
N GLU A 174 3.53 -8.24 13.90
CA GLU A 174 2.33 -8.99 13.52
C GLU A 174 1.48 -8.19 12.52
N VAL A 175 1.30 -6.88 12.77
CA VAL A 175 0.63 -5.99 11.81
C VAL A 175 1.35 -6.00 10.45
N HIS A 176 2.69 -6.02 10.43
CA HIS A 176 3.45 -6.15 9.19
C HIS A 176 3.14 -7.44 8.44
N ALA A 177 3.16 -8.57 9.17
CA ALA A 177 2.89 -9.89 8.62
C ALA A 177 1.49 -9.94 8.00
N ILE A 178 0.48 -9.43 8.70
CA ILE A 178 -0.90 -9.31 8.20
C ILE A 178 -0.95 -8.48 6.92
N LYS A 179 -0.35 -7.28 6.91
CA LYS A 179 -0.32 -6.39 5.73
C LYS A 179 0.38 -7.05 4.53
N ILE A 180 1.47 -7.79 4.75
CA ILE A 180 2.15 -8.55 3.69
C ILE A 180 1.25 -9.67 3.16
N GLN A 181 0.66 -10.47 4.03
CA GLN A 181 -0.18 -11.60 3.60
C GLN A 181 -1.40 -11.12 2.81
N ILE A 182 -2.05 -10.04 3.24
CA ILE A 182 -3.15 -9.43 2.48
C ILE A 182 -2.65 -8.93 1.12
N LYS A 183 -1.53 -8.21 1.10
CA LYS A 183 -0.98 -7.63 -0.13
C LYS A 183 -0.59 -8.69 -1.16
N TYR A 184 0.08 -9.77 -0.77
CA TYR A 184 0.62 -10.76 -1.70
C TYR A 184 -0.34 -11.91 -1.97
N SER A 185 -0.99 -12.44 -0.93
CA SER A 185 -1.86 -13.61 -1.04
C SER A 185 -3.32 -13.25 -1.33
N GLY A 186 -3.72 -11.98 -1.13
CA GLY A 186 -5.14 -11.56 -1.28
C GLY A 186 -6.06 -12.21 -0.24
N MET A 187 -5.48 -12.70 0.85
CA MET A 187 -6.07 -13.60 1.83
C MET A 187 -6.66 -12.83 3.01
N ALA A 188 -7.48 -11.79 2.76
CA ALA A 188 -8.19 -11.09 3.85
C ALA A 188 -9.09 -12.04 4.64
N THR A 189 -9.56 -13.14 4.02
CA THR A 189 -10.44 -14.12 4.66
C THR A 189 -9.82 -14.84 5.86
N TYR A 190 -8.49 -14.90 5.97
CA TYR A 190 -7.84 -15.47 7.16
C TYR A 190 -7.86 -14.51 8.37
N TYR A 191 -8.25 -13.26 8.14
CA TYR A 191 -8.26 -12.20 9.14
C TYR A 191 -9.67 -11.68 9.44
N HIS A 192 -10.72 -12.45 9.16
CA HIS A 192 -12.10 -12.04 9.47
C HIS A 192 -12.31 -11.70 10.95
N PHE A 193 -11.57 -12.34 11.87
CA PHE A 193 -11.65 -11.98 13.29
C PHE A 193 -11.25 -10.51 13.54
N LEU A 194 -10.43 -9.87 12.69
CA LEU A 194 -10.14 -8.44 12.79
C LEU A 194 -11.42 -7.61 12.65
N GLU A 195 -12.38 -8.07 11.86
CA GLU A 195 -13.68 -7.41 11.71
C GLU A 195 -14.56 -7.59 12.95
N GLU A 196 -14.26 -8.52 13.85
CA GLU A 196 -14.97 -8.72 15.11
C GLU A 196 -14.42 -7.83 16.23
N LEU A 197 -13.19 -7.31 16.06
CA LEU A 197 -12.59 -6.39 17.02
C LEU A 197 -13.35 -5.06 17.02
N THR A 198 -13.77 -4.65 18.21
CA THR A 198 -14.57 -3.42 18.41
C THR A 198 -14.14 -2.67 19.66
N GLY A 199 -14.43 -1.37 19.72
CA GLY A 199 -14.10 -0.50 20.84
C GLY A 199 -13.12 0.61 20.47
N THR A 200 -12.52 1.20 21.49
CA THR A 200 -11.42 2.17 21.39
C THR A 200 -10.14 1.52 20.86
N PRO A 201 -9.17 2.29 20.33
CA PRO A 201 -7.88 1.74 19.90
C PRO A 201 -7.19 0.87 20.96
N GLU A 202 -7.26 1.23 22.24
CA GLU A 202 -6.71 0.44 23.34
C GLU A 202 -7.46 -0.88 23.59
N GLU A 203 -8.79 -0.86 23.49
CA GLU A 203 -9.61 -2.08 23.60
C GLU A 203 -9.37 -3.02 22.42
N ILE A 204 -9.24 -2.48 21.21
CA ILE A 204 -8.90 -3.23 20.00
C ILE A 204 -7.49 -3.82 20.14
N LYS A 205 -6.50 -3.03 20.57
CA LYS A 205 -5.13 -3.50 20.86
C LYS A 205 -5.14 -4.65 21.85
N LYS A 206 -5.89 -4.53 22.95
CA LYS A 206 -5.99 -5.57 23.98
C LYS A 206 -6.59 -6.87 23.43
N GLN A 207 -7.67 -6.77 22.66
CA GLN A 207 -8.28 -7.94 22.01
C GLN A 207 -7.33 -8.57 21.00
N PHE A 208 -6.66 -7.77 20.17
CA PHE A 208 -5.66 -8.23 19.22
C PHE A 208 -4.52 -8.97 19.92
N ILE A 209 -4.00 -8.41 21.01
CA ILE A 209 -2.95 -9.04 21.81
C ILE A 209 -3.40 -10.41 22.33
N SER A 210 -4.63 -10.51 22.83
CA SER A 210 -5.18 -11.76 23.37
C SER A 210 -5.36 -12.86 22.31
N VAL A 211 -5.53 -12.50 21.04
CA VAL A 211 -5.64 -13.48 19.95
C VAL A 211 -4.27 -14.02 19.52
N TYR A 212 -3.23 -13.19 19.57
CA TYR A 212 -1.92 -13.50 18.96
C TYR A 212 -0.82 -13.88 19.95
N PHE A 213 -0.96 -13.54 21.22
CA PHE A 213 0.14 -13.63 22.18
C PHE A 213 -0.23 -14.29 23.51
N ASP A 214 -1.50 -14.67 23.71
CA ASP A 214 -1.97 -15.49 24.83
C ASP A 214 -2.18 -16.94 24.37
#